data_AF-A0A0R3PZE4-F1
#
_entry.id   AF-A0A0R3PZE4-F1
#
_cell.length_a   1.000
_cell.length_b   1.000
_cell.length_c   1.000
_cell.angle_alpha   90.00
_cell.angle_beta   90.00
_cell.angle_gamma   90.00
#
_symmetry.space_group_name_H-M   'P 1'
#
loop_
_entity.id
_entity.type
_entity.pdbx_description
1 polymer ?
#
loop_
_entity_poly.entity_id
_entity_poly.type
_entity_poly.pdbx_seq_one_letter_code
_entity_poly.pdbx_strand_id
1 'polypeptide(L)'
;MGTPIHSQTDGNSEYVQAVQRLTSILWKHQRFPWLWLKPIWYLSGFGFEFNRLVKLTNDFTRKVIAERKYIVVEGERELCEDNEGSTNKKKLAFLDLLLYMQRSHEFTDEDIREEVDTFMFEGTFP
;
A
#
# COMPACT_ATOMS: atom_id res chain seq x y z
N MET A 1 -0.56 6.83 -7.40
CA MET A 1 0.42 5.73 -7.55
C MET A 1 0.57 5.45 -9.04
N GLY A 2 1.77 5.42 -9.61
CA GLY A 2 1.93 5.35 -11.08
C GLY A 2 1.63 3.99 -11.73
N THR A 3 0.96 3.08 -11.03
CA THR A 3 0.32 1.88 -11.58
C THR A 3 -1.18 2.19 -11.75
N PRO A 4 -1.83 1.76 -12.84
CA PRO A 4 -3.26 1.97 -13.03
C PRO A 4 -4.04 1.08 -12.04
N ILE A 5 -4.14 1.56 -10.80
CA ILE A 5 -5.04 1.00 -9.80
C ILE A 5 -6.42 1.48 -10.20
N HIS A 6 -7.14 0.65 -10.94
CA HIS A 6 -8.54 0.87 -11.32
C HIS A 6 -9.46 0.69 -10.11
N SER A 7 -9.18 1.40 -9.01
CA SER A 7 -9.99 1.38 -7.77
C SER A 7 -11.40 1.90 -8.00
N GLN A 8 -11.61 2.73 -9.03
CA GLN A 8 -12.90 3.30 -9.40
C GLN A 8 -13.63 2.51 -10.50
N THR A 9 -12.99 1.53 -11.17
CA THR A 9 -13.51 0.94 -12.42
C THR A 9 -13.28 -0.57 -12.51
N ASP A 10 -13.47 -1.30 -11.41
CA ASP A 10 -13.65 -2.76 -11.39
C ASP A 10 -12.37 -3.66 -11.40
N GLY A 11 -11.16 -3.09 -11.34
CA GLY A 11 -9.92 -3.87 -11.51
C GLY A 11 -9.27 -4.46 -10.25
N ASN A 12 -9.62 -3.99 -9.04
CA ASN A 12 -9.02 -4.49 -7.78
C ASN A 12 -10.09 -4.72 -6.70
N SER A 13 -11.17 -5.41 -7.06
CA SER A 13 -12.30 -5.67 -6.18
C SER A 13 -11.89 -6.37 -4.88
N GLU A 14 -10.91 -7.28 -4.92
CA GLU A 14 -10.48 -8.02 -3.72
C GLU A 14 -9.78 -7.13 -2.68
N TYR A 15 -8.88 -6.24 -3.11
CA TYR A 15 -8.21 -5.30 -2.20
C TYR A 15 -9.22 -4.30 -1.62
N VAL A 16 -10.05 -3.71 -2.47
CA VAL A 16 -11.06 -2.73 -2.05
C VAL A 16 -12.08 -3.38 -1.09
N GLN A 17 -12.55 -4.59 -1.39
CA GLN A 17 -13.42 -5.35 -0.50
C GLN A 17 -12.72 -5.71 0.81
N ALA A 18 -11.43 -6.06 0.77
CA ALA A 18 -10.68 -6.36 1.97
C ALA A 18 -10.54 -5.15 2.89
N VAL A 19 -10.24 -3.97 2.33
CA VAL A 19 -10.18 -2.70 3.05
C VAL A 19 -11.55 -2.35 3.63
N GLN A 20 -12.63 -2.44 2.85
CA GLN A 20 -13.99 -2.18 3.33
C GLN A 20 -14.38 -3.09 4.50
N ARG A 21 -14.07 -4.40 4.40
CA ARG A 21 -14.32 -5.36 5.48
C ARG A 21 -13.49 -5.04 6.72
N LEU A 22 -12.21 -4.75 6.56
CA LEU A 22 -11.30 -4.39 7.64
C LEU A 22 -11.83 -3.16 8.39
N THR A 23 -12.25 -2.13 7.66
CA THR A 23 -12.87 -0.93 8.21
C THR A 23 -14.18 -1.26 8.94
N SER A 24 -15.04 -2.12 8.39
CA SER A 24 -16.28 -2.53 9.06
C SER A 24 -16.02 -3.24 10.41
N ILE A 25 -14.96 -4.05 10.47
CA ILE A 25 -14.52 -4.74 11.70
C ILE A 25 -13.96 -3.72 12.70
N LEU A 26 -13.19 -2.75 12.22
CA LEU A 26 -12.63 -1.67 13.04
C LEU A 26 -13.75 -0.80 13.66
N TRP A 27 -14.78 -0.46 12.88
CA TRP A 27 -15.96 0.25 13.39
C TRP A 27 -16.69 -0.51 14.50
N LYS A 28 -16.82 -1.84 14.37
CA LYS A 28 -17.38 -2.69 15.43
C LYS A 28 -16.48 -2.70 16.67
N HIS A 29 -15.17 -2.81 16.48
CA HIS A 29 -14.19 -2.78 17.57
C HIS A 29 -14.25 -1.44 18.34
N GLN A 30 -14.42 -0.32 17.64
CA GLN A 30 -14.55 1.01 18.25
C GLN A 30 -15.87 1.16 19.03
N ARG A 31 -16.97 0.62 18.51
CA ARG A 31 -18.30 0.78 19.12
C ARG A 31 -18.57 -0.16 20.30
N PHE A 32 -17.85 -1.27 20.38
CA PHE A 32 -18.10 -2.32 21.38
C PHE A 32 -16.87 -2.54 22.27
N PRO A 33 -16.80 -1.90 23.45
CA PRO A 33 -15.66 -2.02 24.36
C PRO A 33 -15.36 -3.45 24.83
N TRP A 34 -16.35 -4.35 24.82
CA TRP A 34 -16.12 -5.77 25.14
C TRP A 34 -15.24 -6.50 24.13
N LEU A 35 -15.13 -6.00 22.88
CA LEU A 35 -14.23 -6.55 21.87
C LEU A 35 -12.75 -6.17 22.10
N TRP A 36 -12.45 -5.26 23.04
CA TRP A 36 -11.07 -4.90 23.37
C TRP A 36 -10.35 -6.01 24.15
N LEU A 37 -11.12 -6.86 24.82
CA LEU A 37 -10.59 -8.03 25.49
C LEU A 37 -10.15 -9.05 24.43
N LYS A 38 -8.83 -9.24 24.30
CA LYS A 38 -8.20 -10.22 23.41
C LYS A 38 -8.91 -11.60 23.40
N PRO A 39 -9.30 -12.22 24.53
CA PRO A 39 -9.99 -13.50 24.47
C PRO A 39 -11.34 -13.41 23.73
N ILE A 40 -12.14 -12.37 23.98
CA ILE A 40 -13.44 -12.17 23.34
C ILE A 40 -13.28 -11.85 21.85
N TRP A 41 -12.25 -11.07 21.51
CA TRP A 41 -11.89 -10.73 20.13
C TRP A 41 -11.60 -11.95 19.26
N TYR A 42 -10.77 -12.89 19.76
CA TYR A 42 -10.44 -14.11 19.04
C TYR A 42 -11.56 -15.15 19.11
N LEU A 43 -12.29 -15.24 20.22
CA LEU A 43 -13.42 -16.17 20.37
C LEU A 43 -14.59 -15.80 19.46
N SER A 44 -14.81 -14.51 19.22
CA SER A 44 -15.83 -14.01 18.30
C SER A 44 -15.48 -14.21 16.82
N GLY A 45 -14.30 -14.74 16.49
CA GLY A 45 -13.83 -14.95 15.11
C GLY A 45 -13.32 -13.69 14.40
N PHE A 46 -13.69 -12.49 14.87
CA PHE A 46 -13.26 -11.21 14.28
C PHE A 46 -11.75 -11.05 14.24
N GLY A 47 -11.03 -11.53 15.27
CA GLY A 47 -9.56 -11.43 15.27
C GLY A 47 -8.87 -12.24 14.18
N PHE A 48 -9.39 -13.42 13.86
CA PHE A 48 -8.83 -14.24 12.77
C PHE A 48 -9.14 -13.63 11.41
N GLU A 49 -10.36 -13.12 11.21
CA GLU A 49 -10.75 -12.45 9.98
C GLU A 49 -9.93 -11.17 9.77
N PHE A 50 -9.77 -10.34 10.80
CA PHE A 50 -8.96 -9.13 10.76
C PHE A 50 -7.51 -9.44 10.37
N ASN A 51 -6.86 -10.41 11.03
CA ASN A 51 -5.48 -10.78 10.73
C ASN A 51 -5.32 -11.29 9.29
N ARG A 52 -6.31 -12.03 8.77
CA ARG A 52 -6.31 -12.50 7.37
C ARG A 52 -6.42 -11.33 6.39
N LEU A 53 -7.31 -10.38 6.66
CA LEU A 53 -7.51 -9.20 5.80
C LEU A 53 -6.28 -8.30 5.80
N VAL A 54 -5.68 -8.04 6.97
CA VAL A 54 -4.42 -7.28 7.08
C VAL A 54 -3.33 -7.92 6.25
N LYS A 55 -3.18 -9.26 6.33
CA LYS A 55 -2.18 -9.98 5.54
C LYS A 55 -2.41 -9.82 4.04
N LEU A 56 -3.66 -9.94 3.58
CA LEU A 56 -4.01 -9.76 2.17
C LEU A 56 -3.67 -8.35 1.67
N THR A 57 -4.04 -7.32 2.42
CA THR A 57 -3.72 -5.91 2.12
C THR A 57 -2.21 -5.73 2.04
N ASN A 58 -1.48 -6.31 2.99
CA ASN A 58 -0.03 -6.19 3.04
C ASN A 58 0.67 -6.88 1.86
N ASP A 59 0.23 -8.09 1.53
CA ASP A 59 0.74 -8.85 0.39
C ASP A 59 0.50 -8.08 -0.92
N PHE A 60 -0.64 -7.40 -1.04
CA PHE A 60 -0.92 -6.53 -2.19
C PHE A 60 0.02 -5.33 -2.24
N THR A 61 0.20 -4.60 -1.15
CA THR A 61 1.12 -3.45 -1.10
C THR A 61 2.56 -3.85 -1.43
N ARG A 62 3.03 -4.99 -0.89
CA ARG A 62 4.35 -5.53 -1.19
C ARG A 62 4.54 -5.83 -2.67
N LYS A 63 3.50 -6.37 -3.34
CA LYS A 63 3.54 -6.60 -4.79
C LYS A 63 3.65 -5.29 -5.56
N VAL A 64 2.85 -4.28 -5.22
CA VAL A 64 2.89 -2.96 -5.88
C VAL A 64 4.25 -2.29 -5.72
N ILE A 65 4.85 -2.34 -4.52
CA ILE A 65 6.18 -1.80 -4.27
C ILE A 65 7.23 -2.56 -5.10
N ALA A 66 7.17 -3.89 -5.13
CA ALA A 66 8.13 -4.71 -5.88
C ALA A 66 8.05 -4.48 -7.40
N GLU A 67 6.85 -4.45 -7.96
CA GLU A 67 6.62 -4.11 -9.38
C GLU A 67 7.17 -2.73 -9.71
N ARG A 68 6.92 -1.75 -8.84
CA ARG A 68 7.38 -0.38 -9.07
C ARG A 68 8.90 -0.25 -8.99
N LYS A 69 9.51 -0.93 -8.02
CA LYS A 69 10.97 -0.96 -7.87
C LYS A 69 11.64 -1.58 -9.10
N TYR A 70 11.06 -2.62 -9.68
CA TYR A 70 11.55 -3.21 -10.92
C TYR A 70 11.52 -2.21 -12.08
N ILE A 71 10.38 -1.53 -12.29
CA ILE A 71 10.22 -0.52 -13.35
C ILE A 71 11.21 0.64 -13.18
N VAL A 72 11.45 1.12 -11.96
CA VAL A 72 12.41 2.21 -11.70
C VAL A 72 13.83 1.77 -12.02
N VAL A 73 14.23 0.55 -11.63
CA VAL A 73 15.56 0.01 -11.92
C VAL A 73 15.77 -0.24 -13.42
N GLU A 74 14.75 -0.72 -14.12
CA GLU A 74 14.80 -0.97 -15.57
C GLU A 74 14.81 0.34 -16.36
N GLY A 75 13.94 1.30 -16.00
CA GLY A 75 13.92 2.62 -16.63
C GLY A 75 15.20 3.43 -16.38
N GLU A 76 15.90 3.22 -15.28
CA GLU A 76 17.22 3.82 -15.06
C GLU A 76 18.34 3.15 -15.86
N ARG A 77 18.26 1.83 -16.10
CA ARG A 77 19.17 1.15 -17.03
C ARG A 77 19.06 1.72 -18.44
N GLU A 78 17.84 1.97 -18.91
CA GLU A 78 17.60 2.59 -20.22
C GLU A 78 18.09 4.05 -20.26
N LEU A 79 17.93 4.82 -19.18
CA LEU A 79 18.41 6.22 -19.09
C LEU A 79 19.95 6.33 -19.01
N CYS A 80 20.66 5.28 -18.58
CA CYS A 80 22.13 5.27 -18.57
C CYS A 80 22.73 4.96 -19.95
N GLU A 81 21.96 4.37 -20.87
CA GLU A 81 22.40 4.10 -22.25
C GLU A 81 22.05 5.24 -23.22
N ASP A 82 21.06 6.08 -22.92
CA ASP A 82 20.64 7.18 -23.79
C ASP A 82 20.59 8.53 -23.05
N ASN A 83 21.65 9.32 -23.26
CA ASN A 83 21.74 10.78 -23.09
C ASN A 83 21.92 11.40 -21.68
N GLU A 84 23.12 11.97 -21.56
CA GLU A 84 23.68 13.00 -20.66
C GLU A 84 22.90 14.34 -20.56
N GLY A 85 21.60 14.41 -20.89
CA GLY A 85 21.04 15.68 -21.40
C GLY A 85 19.65 16.13 -20.98
N SER A 86 18.94 15.45 -20.07
CA SER A 86 17.58 15.91 -19.76
C SER A 86 17.16 15.70 -18.31
N THR A 87 17.35 16.74 -17.50
CA THR A 87 16.61 17.00 -16.26
C THR A 87 15.14 17.33 -16.59
N ASN A 88 14.46 16.39 -17.26
CA ASN A 88 13.02 16.39 -17.29
C ASN A 88 12.56 16.10 -15.88
N LYS A 89 12.04 17.13 -15.21
CA LYS A 89 11.23 17.04 -13.98
C LYS A 89 9.95 16.26 -14.33
N LYS A 90 10.09 14.97 -14.66
CA LYS A 90 8.99 14.04 -14.78
C LYS A 90 8.27 14.11 -13.44
N LYS A 91 6.95 14.34 -13.47
CA LYS A 91 6.12 14.29 -12.27
C LYS A 91 6.35 12.91 -11.63
N LEU A 92 7.21 12.85 -10.62
CA LEU A 92 7.47 11.63 -9.88
C LEU A 92 6.14 11.23 -9.27
N ALA A 93 5.69 10.01 -9.54
CA ALA A 93 4.57 9.47 -8.78
C ALA A 93 5.01 9.40 -7.30
N PHE A 94 4.07 9.51 -6.37
CA PHE A 94 4.35 9.47 -4.93
C PHE A 94 5.31 8.32 -4.53
N LEU A 95 5.11 7.12 -5.07
CA LEU A 95 5.97 5.95 -4.84
C LEU A 95 7.40 6.14 -5.40
N ASP A 96 7.57 6.83 -6.53
CA ASP A 96 8.90 7.11 -7.09
C ASP A 96 9.68 8.09 -6.21
N LEU A 97 8.99 9.06 -5.60
CA LEU A 97 9.59 9.98 -4.64
C LEU A 97 10.10 9.23 -3.40
N LEU A 98 9.30 8.31 -2.86
CA LEU A 98 9.70 7.49 -1.72
C LEU A 98 10.90 6.59 -2.05
N LEU A 99 10.90 5.94 -3.22
CA LEU A 99 12.04 5.13 -3.66
C LEU A 99 13.32 5.97 -3.88
N TYR A 100 13.18 7.21 -4.32
CA TYR A 100 14.31 8.14 -4.43
C TYR A 100 14.87 8.52 -3.05
N MET A 101 14.00 8.79 -2.07
CA MET A 101 14.41 9.08 -0.68
C MET A 101 15.00 7.84 0.04
N GLN A 102 14.62 6.63 -0.39
CA GLN A 102 15.30 5.40 0.08
C GLN A 102 16.79 5.41 -0.25
N ARG A 103 17.16 5.96 -1.41
CA ARG A 103 18.56 6.03 -1.86
C ARG A 103 19.38 7.10 -1.14
N SER A 104 18.76 8.17 -0.66
CA SER A 104 19.42 9.14 0.22
C SER A 104 19.62 8.63 1.65
N HIS A 105 19.29 7.35 1.93
CA HIS A 105 19.37 6.72 3.26
C HIS A 105 18.46 7.37 4.31
N GLU A 106 17.48 8.17 3.89
CA GLU A 106 16.56 8.88 4.78
C GLU A 106 15.34 8.04 5.19
N PHE A 107 15.03 6.96 4.46
CA PHE A 107 13.88 6.09 4.72
C PHE A 107 14.25 4.60 4.71
N THR A 108 13.66 3.84 5.64
CA THR A 108 13.73 2.37 5.63
C THR A 108 12.64 1.77 4.72
N ASP A 109 12.79 0.49 4.36
CA ASP A 109 11.79 -0.23 3.56
C ASP A 109 10.44 -0.33 4.29
N GLU A 110 10.45 -0.37 5.63
CA GLU A 110 9.25 -0.38 6.45
C GLU A 110 8.55 0.98 6.45
N ASP A 111 9.28 2.09 6.59
CA ASP A 111 8.69 3.44 6.55
C ASP A 111 7.99 3.70 5.19
N ILE A 112 8.63 3.30 4.08
CA ILE A 112 8.04 3.42 2.74
C ILE A 112 6.77 2.58 2.63
N ARG A 113 6.76 1.39 3.22
CA ARG A 113 5.59 0.52 3.22
C ARG A 113 4.45 1.10 4.03
N GLU A 114 4.72 1.68 5.20
CA GLU A 114 3.72 2.34 6.04
C GLU A 114 3.07 3.52 5.31
N GLU A 115 3.87 4.35 4.64
CA GLU A 115 3.36 5.48 3.86
C GLU A 115 2.53 5.00 2.67
N VAL A 116 3.00 3.98 1.94
CA VAL A 116 2.26 3.41 0.82
C VAL A 116 0.95 2.77 1.28
N ASP A 117 0.95 2.01 2.39
CA ASP A 117 -0.25 1.40 2.97
C ASP A 117 -1.29 2.49 3.32
N THR A 118 -0.85 3.59 3.92
CA THR A 118 -1.72 4.72 4.31
C THR A 118 -2.30 5.42 3.09
N PHE A 119 -1.48 5.79 2.10
CA PHE A 119 -1.96 6.46 0.88
C PHE A 119 -2.90 5.57 0.06
N MET A 120 -2.65 4.26 0.02
CA MET A 120 -3.53 3.30 -0.67
C MET A 120 -4.87 3.15 0.05
N PHE A 121 -4.86 3.16 1.39
CA PHE A 121 -6.06 3.13 2.20
C PHE A 121 -6.89 4.41 1.98
N GLU A 122 -6.32 5.59 2.17
CA GLU A 122 -7.01 6.88 2.01
C GLU A 122 -7.52 7.08 0.58
N GLY A 123 -6.74 6.69 -0.44
CA GLY A 123 -7.14 6.77 -1.85
C GLY A 123 -8.22 5.77 -2.28
N THR A 124 -8.62 4.85 -1.41
CA THR A 124 -9.71 3.89 -1.64
C THR A 124 -11.06 4.39 -1.09
N PHE A 125 -11.05 5.37 -0.18
CA PHE A 125 -12.28 5.99 0.32
C PHE A 125 -12.72 7.12 -0.62
N PRO A 126 -14.02 7.19 -0.98
CA PRO A 126 -14.58 8.29 -1.75
C PRO A 126 -14.65 9.59 -0.95
#